data_AF-A0A845UXU0-F1
#
_entry.id   AF-A0A845UXU0-F1
#
_cell.length_a   1.000
_cell.length_b   1.000
_cell.length_c   1.000
_cell.angle_alpha   90.00
_cell.angle_beta   90.00
_cell.angle_gamma   90.00
#
_symmetry.space_group_name_H-M   'P 1'
#
loop_
_entity.id
_entity.type
_entity.pdbx_description
1 polymer ?
#
loop_
_entity_poly.entity_id
_entity_poly.type
_entity_poly.pdbx_seq_one_letter_code
_entity_poly.pdbx_strand_id
1 'polypeptide(L)'
;MPLYIKDPDVDILVERYLAASGAKTKTEAVRRALELGIQACEKRETLSERVAKVQRQAAKAGLGAREADDKAFMDDLWGEDE
;
A
#
# COMPACT_ATOMS: atom_id res chain seq x y z
N MET A 1 27.78 1.08 12.45
CA MET A 1 28.76 0.72 11.41
C MET A 1 28.42 1.49 10.13
N PRO A 2 29.41 1.99 9.37
CA PRO A 2 29.15 2.61 8.07
C PRO A 2 28.61 1.58 7.08
N LEU A 3 27.63 1.98 6.26
CA LEU A 3 27.08 1.14 5.20
C LEU A 3 28.04 1.17 4.00
N TYR A 4 28.63 0.03 3.67
CA TYR A 4 29.52 -0.11 2.51
C TYR A 4 28.85 -1.03 1.48
N ILE A 5 28.56 -0.46 0.31
CA ILE A 5 27.87 -1.17 -0.77
C ILE A 5 28.85 -1.29 -1.95
N LYS A 6 29.24 -2.52 -2.28
CA LYS A 6 29.98 -2.87 -3.51
C LYS A 6 29.03 -3.59 -4.46
N ASP A 7 28.06 -2.85 -4.97
CA ASP A 7 27.09 -3.35 -5.92
C ASP A 7 26.95 -2.32 -7.06
N PRO A 8 27.36 -2.68 -8.29
CA PRO A 8 27.26 -1.77 -9.44
C PRO A 8 25.82 -1.39 -9.77
N ASP A 9 24.84 -2.25 -9.47
CA ASP A 9 23.43 -1.97 -9.74
C ASP A 9 22.90 -0.86 -8.82
N VAL A 10 23.40 -0.81 -7.57
CA VAL A 10 23.07 0.27 -6.63
C VAL A 10 23.65 1.60 -7.10
N ASP A 11 24.87 1.60 -7.66
CA ASP A 11 25.44 2.81 -8.24
C ASP A 11 24.58 3.33 -9.41
N ILE A 12 24.11 2.44 -10.30
CA ILE A 12 23.19 2.82 -11.39
C ILE A 12 21.90 3.43 -10.85
N LEU A 13 21.32 2.85 -9.78
CA LEU A 13 20.12 3.40 -9.13
C LEU A 13 20.37 4.78 -8.54
N VAL A 14 21.52 5.00 -7.90
CA VAL A 14 21.90 6.30 -7.34
C VAL A 14 22.08 7.34 -8.44
N GLU A 15 22.75 7.02 -9.54
CA GLU A 15 22.90 7.94 -10.69
C GLU A 15 21.54 8.32 -11.29
N ARG A 16 20.64 7.34 -11.46
CA ARG A 16 19.27 7.60 -11.94
C ARG A 16 18.50 8.50 -10.97
N TYR A 17 18.62 8.26 -9.67
CA TYR A 17 17.96 9.09 -8.66
C TYR A 17 18.53 10.51 -8.61
N LEU A 18 19.86 10.67 -8.72
CA LEU A 18 20.51 11.98 -8.79
C LEU A 18 20.00 12.79 -9.98
N ALA A 19 19.96 12.18 -11.16
CA ALA A 19 19.45 12.82 -12.38
C ALA A 19 17.97 13.23 -12.25
N ALA A 20 17.13 12.41 -11.61
CA ALA A 20 15.70 12.69 -11.46
C ALA A 20 15.39 13.70 -10.33
N SER A 21 16.14 13.64 -9.22
CA SER A 21 15.86 14.44 -8.02
C SER A 21 16.63 15.75 -7.96
N GLY A 22 17.72 15.89 -8.73
CA GLY A 22 18.64 17.02 -8.65
C GLY A 22 19.49 17.05 -7.39
N ALA A 23 19.54 15.97 -6.61
CA ALA A 23 20.41 15.86 -5.44
C ALA A 23 21.89 16.00 -5.84
N LYS A 24 22.71 16.58 -4.94
CA LYS A 24 24.08 16.98 -5.31
C LYS A 24 25.13 15.91 -5.01
N THR A 25 24.80 14.95 -4.13
CA THR A 25 25.74 13.92 -3.69
C THR A 25 25.08 12.55 -3.60
N LYS A 26 25.85 11.49 -3.85
CA LYS A 26 25.40 10.09 -3.70
C LYS A 26 24.85 9.82 -2.29
N THR A 27 25.51 10.35 -1.26
CA THR A 27 25.08 10.19 0.14
C THR A 27 23.73 10.85 0.41
N GLU A 28 23.50 12.06 -0.12
CA GLU A 28 22.21 12.74 -0.01
C GLU A 28 21.11 11.98 -0.75
N ALA A 29 21.39 11.52 -1.98
CA ALA A 29 20.47 10.70 -2.76
C ALA A 29 20.04 9.43 -2.01
N VAL A 30 21.01 8.69 -1.46
CA VAL A 30 20.75 7.47 -0.68
C VAL A 30 19.96 7.79 0.59
N ARG A 31 20.34 8.84 1.32
CA ARG A 31 19.61 9.27 2.54
C ARG A 31 18.15 9.55 2.21
N ARG A 32 17.88 10.38 1.20
CA ARG A 32 16.52 10.79 0.84
C ARG A 32 15.69 9.62 0.32
N ALA A 33 16.28 8.73 -0.45
CA ALA A 33 15.62 7.51 -0.90
C ALA A 33 15.20 6.61 0.28
N LEU A 34 16.08 6.45 1.28
CA LEU A 34 15.78 5.67 2.49
C LEU A 34 14.72 6.35 3.35
N GLU A 35 14.77 7.67 3.56
CA GLU A 35 13.74 8.41 4.29
C GLU A 35 12.37 8.25 3.64
N LEU A 36 12.28 8.33 2.31
CA LEU A 36 11.04 8.09 1.56
C LEU A 36 10.56 6.65 1.70
N GLY A 37 11.47 5.67 1.65
CA GLY A 37 11.15 4.26 1.84
C GLY A 37 10.61 3.97 3.25
N ILE A 38 11.23 4.55 4.28
CA ILE A 38 10.77 4.45 5.67
C ILE A 38 9.39 5.06 5.80
N GLN A 39 9.18 6.28 5.30
CA GLN A 39 7.86 6.90 5.32
C GLN A 39 6.80 6.07 4.59
N ALA A 40 7.15 5.42 3.48
CA ALA A 40 6.22 4.55 2.76
C ALA A 40 5.87 3.29 3.57
N CYS A 41 6.84 2.72 4.29
CA CYS A 41 6.61 1.61 5.21
C CYS A 41 5.76 2.02 6.41
N GLU A 42 6.05 3.18 7.02
CA GLU A 42 5.32 3.70 8.18
C GLU A 42 3.90 4.14 7.82
N LYS A 43 3.69 4.72 6.63
CA LYS A 43 2.37 5.13 6.12
C LYS A 43 1.61 4.00 5.44
N ARG A 44 2.14 2.77 5.47
CA ARG A 44 1.46 1.62 4.87
C ARG A 44 0.20 1.31 5.67
N GLU A 45 -0.94 1.77 5.17
CA GLU A 45 -2.25 1.50 5.76
C GLU A 45 -2.41 -0.03 5.94
N THR A 46 -2.81 -0.45 7.13
CA THR A 46 -3.20 -1.81 7.42
C THR A 46 -4.38 -2.23 6.56
N LEU A 47 -4.59 -3.54 6.39
CA LEU A 47 -5.76 -4.05 5.66
C LEU A 47 -7.06 -3.52 6.29
N SER A 48 -7.14 -3.47 7.61
CA SER A 48 -8.30 -2.96 8.34
C SER A 48 -8.58 -1.49 8.01
N GLU A 49 -7.55 -0.62 8.01
CA GLU A 49 -7.71 0.80 7.66
C GLU A 49 -8.17 1.00 6.21
N ARG A 50 -7.61 0.22 5.29
CA ARG A 50 -8.00 0.24 3.87
C ARG A 50 -9.44 -0.20 3.69
N VAL A 51 -9.86 -1.29 4.32
CA VAL A 51 -11.24 -1.79 4.27
C VAL A 51 -12.20 -0.77 4.90
N ALA A 52 -11.88 -0.25 6.08
CA ALA A 52 -12.70 0.75 6.76
C ALA A 52 -12.88 2.02 5.92
N LYS A 53 -11.86 2.44 5.17
CA LYS A 53 -11.95 3.57 4.23
C LYS A 53 -12.97 3.32 3.13
N VAL A 54 -12.95 2.13 2.52
CA VAL A 54 -13.93 1.73 1.50
C VAL A 54 -15.32 1.61 2.10
N GLN A 55 -15.46 0.97 3.27
CA GLN A 55 -16.75 0.86 3.98
C GLN A 55 -17.35 2.24 4.31
N ARG A 56 -16.53 3.21 4.74
CA ARG A 56 -16.99 4.59 4.96
C ARG A 56 -17.46 5.26 3.66
N GLN A 57 -16.80 5.00 2.54
CA GLN A 57 -17.22 5.52 1.23
C GLN A 57 -18.55 4.89 0.79
N ALA A 58 -18.69 3.57 0.94
CA ALA A 58 -19.92 2.85 0.66
C ALA A 58 -21.09 3.38 1.51
N ALA A 59 -20.88 3.53 2.82
CA ALA A 59 -21.88 4.09 3.73
C ALA A 59 -22.29 5.52 3.34
N LYS A 60 -21.33 6.37 2.95
CA LYS A 60 -21.62 7.73 2.43
C LYS A 60 -22.40 7.71 1.12
N ALA A 61 -22.23 6.68 0.29
CA ALA A 61 -23.00 6.48 -0.92
C ALA A 61 -24.38 5.85 -0.67
N GLY A 62 -24.75 5.61 0.60
CA GLY A 62 -26.02 4.98 0.97
C GLY A 62 -26.00 3.45 0.91
N LEU A 63 -24.84 2.83 0.66
CA LEU A 63 -24.67 1.39 0.73
C LEU A 63 -24.48 1.00 2.20
N GLY A 64 -25.52 0.40 2.79
CA GLY A 64 -25.50 -0.15 4.14
C GLY A 64 -25.60 -1.68 4.12
N ALA A 65 -25.36 -2.29 5.27
CA ALA A 65 -25.76 -3.67 5.47
C ALA A 65 -27.29 -3.76 5.31
N ARG A 66 -27.74 -4.70 4.50
CA ARG A 66 -29.17 -4.97 4.35
C ARG A 66 -29.65 -5.70 5.61
N GLU A 67 -30.81 -5.33 6.14
CA GLU A 67 -31.36 -5.96 7.35
C GLU A 67 -31.86 -7.39 7.12
N ALA A 68 -32.19 -7.74 5.89
CA ALA A 68 -32.68 -9.07 5.57
C ALA A 68 -31.54 -10.08 5.55
N ASP A 69 -31.72 -11.21 6.24
CA ASP A 69 -30.84 -12.37 6.19
C ASP A 69 -30.81 -12.95 4.77
N ASP A 70 -29.61 -13.16 4.25
CA ASP A 70 -29.36 -13.73 2.92
C ASP A 70 -29.35 -15.25 2.92
N LYS A 71 -29.50 -15.91 4.07
CA LYS A 71 -29.44 -17.36 4.17
C LYS A 71 -30.35 -18.06 3.17
N ALA A 72 -31.64 -17.76 3.14
CA ALA A 72 -32.57 -18.41 2.22
C ALA A 72 -32.22 -18.18 0.74
N PHE A 73 -31.69 -16.99 0.40
CA PHE A 73 -31.23 -16.71 -0.97
C PHE A 73 -29.96 -17.50 -1.33
N MET A 74 -29.05 -17.68 -0.36
CA MET A 74 -27.82 -18.45 -0.57
C MET A 74 -28.07 -19.96 -0.58
N ASP A 75 -29.01 -20.44 0.24
CA ASP A 75 -29.43 -21.84 0.29
C ASP A 75 -30.08 -22.25 -1.05
N ASP A 76 -30.95 -21.41 -1.64
CA ASP A 76 -31.52 -21.59 -2.99
C ASP A 76 -30.42 -21.62 -4.07
N LEU A 77 -29.43 -20.72 -3.98
CA LEU A 77 -28.30 -20.69 -4.93
C LEU A 77 -27.38 -21.92 -4.81
N TRP A 78 -27.31 -22.54 -3.63
CA TRP A 78 -26.52 -23.75 -3.36
C TRP A 78 -27.33 -25.04 -3.52
N GLY A 79 -28.63 -24.95 -3.81
CA GLY A 79 -29.51 -26.10 -4.04
C GLY A 79 -29.78 -26.92 -2.78
N GLU A 80 -29.73 -26.30 -1.60
CA GLU A 80 -30.02 -26.97 -0.31
C GLU A 80 -31.53 -27.05 -0.01
N ASP A 81 -32.40 -26.61 -0.93
CA ASP A 81 -33.87 -26.63 -0.80
C ASP A 81 -34.55 -27.93 -1.32
N GLU A 82 -33.81 -29.05 -1.49
CA GLU A 82 -34.38 -30.39 -1.77
C GLU A 82 -34.28 -31.37 -0.58
#